data_AF-A0A0X3VI88-F1
#
_entry.id   AF-A0A0X3VI88-F1
#
_cell.length_a   1.000
_cell.length_b   1.000
_cell.length_c   1.000
_cell.angle_alpha   90.00
_cell.angle_beta   90.00
_cell.angle_gamma   90.00
#
_symmetry.space_group_name_H-M   'P 1'
#
loop_
_entity.id
_entity.type
_entity.pdbx_description
1 polymer ?
#
loop_
_entity_poly.entity_id
_entity_poly.type
_entity_poly.pdbx_seq_one_letter_code
_entity_poly.pdbx_strand_id
1 'polypeptide(L)'
;MAGFRDFLLRFRPVGSPGRAAPGGVPADRAAELTAELVPPLSLLEEAEAEARGIRDEAARTAAERRRVAERQAEEIVERATARARDLRARTAARVRHQAEAAAAALLDAAEREVSAVRSRAEARMPALLDRVARLVAEDIGMPSAPGAGGPGTPGHPEGPRKRGP
;
A
#
# COMPACT_ATOMS: atom_id res chain seq x y z
N MET A 1 46.39 100.41 48.75
CA MET A 1 47.38 100.27 47.66
C MET A 1 48.30 99.13 48.02
N ALA A 2 48.34 98.05 47.22
CA ALA A 2 49.28 96.95 47.44
C ALA A 2 50.71 97.49 47.28
N GLY A 3 51.56 97.27 48.29
CA GLY A 3 52.92 97.80 48.33
C GLY A 3 53.88 96.98 47.47
N PHE A 4 55.02 97.57 47.10
CA PHE A 4 56.10 96.93 46.33
C PHE A 4 56.52 95.54 46.86
N ARG A 5 56.34 95.30 48.15
CA ARG A 5 56.60 94.03 48.81
C ARG A 5 55.66 92.89 48.35
N ASP A 6 54.40 93.19 48.04
CA ASP A 6 53.44 92.20 47.51
C ASP A 6 53.75 91.84 46.06
N PHE A 7 54.26 92.79 45.28
CA PHE A 7 54.70 92.55 43.91
C PHE A 7 55.87 91.55 43.87
N LEU A 8 56.83 91.68 44.78
CA LEU A 8 57.98 90.76 44.87
C LEU A 8 57.62 89.36 45.38
N LEU A 9 56.58 89.22 46.21
CA LEU A 9 56.12 87.91 46.68
C LEU A 9 55.54 87.05 45.55
N ARG A 10 55.08 87.67 44.46
CA ARG A 10 54.54 86.97 43.28
C ARG A 10 55.63 86.35 42.39
N PHE A 11 56.88 86.76 42.57
CA PHE A 11 58.05 86.19 41.88
C PHE A 11 58.85 85.22 42.77
N ARG A 12 58.28 84.73 43.88
CA ARG A 12 58.91 83.61 44.59
C ARG A 12 58.97 82.42 43.64
N PRO A 13 60.17 81.89 43.34
CA PRO A 13 60.29 80.68 42.53
C PRO A 13 59.55 79.56 43.25
N VAL A 14 58.47 79.07 42.66
CA VAL A 14 57.98 77.73 42.96
C VAL A 14 59.11 76.79 42.56
N GLY A 15 59.59 75.99 43.52
CA GLY A 15 60.84 75.24 43.41
C GLY A 15 61.00 74.49 42.08
N SER A 16 62.26 74.26 41.69
CA SER A 16 62.62 73.57 40.44
C SER A 16 61.75 72.32 40.25
N PRO A 17 61.20 72.09 39.04
CA PRO A 17 60.51 70.84 38.73
C PRO A 17 61.35 69.66 39.20
N GLY A 18 60.74 68.75 39.96
CA GLY A 18 61.41 67.56 40.46
C GLY A 18 62.05 66.78 39.31
N ARG A 19 63.14 66.08 39.61
CA ARG A 19 63.89 65.24 38.66
C ARG A 19 62.91 64.40 37.83
N ALA A 20 62.98 64.51 36.50
CA ALA A 20 62.23 63.63 35.60
C ALA A 20 62.47 62.17 36.00
N ALA A 21 61.41 61.40 36.18
CA ALA A 21 61.51 59.98 36.46
C ALA A 21 62.37 59.32 35.35
N PRO A 22 63.24 58.35 35.69
CA PRO A 22 64.01 57.61 34.69
C PRO A 22 63.04 57.04 33.64
N GLY A 23 63.36 57.27 32.36
CA GLY A 23 62.45 57.17 31.24
C GLY A 23 61.60 55.89 31.23
N GLY A 24 60.28 56.06 31.24
CA GLY A 24 59.35 54.99 30.93
C GLY A 24 59.52 54.58 29.48
N VAL A 25 59.96 53.34 29.25
CA VAL A 25 59.94 52.74 27.91
C VAL A 25 58.48 52.71 27.44
N PRO A 26 58.14 53.15 26.21
CA PRO A 26 56.80 52.96 25.68
C PRO A 26 56.47 51.46 25.70
N ALA A 27 55.44 51.06 26.45
CA ALA A 27 54.97 49.69 26.44
C ALA A 27 54.46 49.38 25.03
N ASP A 28 55.05 48.37 24.37
CA ASP A 28 54.57 47.89 23.09
C ASP A 28 53.29 47.08 23.31
N ARG A 29 52.18 47.81 23.46
CA ARG A 29 50.85 47.23 23.71
C ARG A 29 50.40 46.31 22.58
N ALA A 30 50.91 46.51 21.36
CA ALA A 30 50.59 45.64 20.24
C ALA A 30 51.24 44.26 20.43
N ALA A 31 52.50 44.20 20.90
CA ALA A 31 53.17 42.94 21.21
C ALA A 31 52.50 42.19 22.37
N GLU A 32 52.08 42.90 23.43
CA GLU A 32 51.35 42.31 24.57
C GLU A 32 50.01 41.70 24.13
N LEU A 33 49.19 42.47 23.39
CA LEU A 33 47.92 41.98 22.88
C LEU A 33 48.09 40.81 21.91
N THR A 34 49.13 40.83 21.09
CA THR A 34 49.43 39.72 20.18
C THR A 34 49.77 38.46 20.98
N ALA A 35 50.61 38.57 22.01
CA ALA A 35 50.96 37.43 22.87
C ALA A 35 49.75 36.86 23.62
N GLU A 36 48.79 37.70 24.00
CA GLU A 36 47.57 37.26 24.70
C GLU A 36 46.51 36.67 23.76
N LEU A 37 46.32 37.24 22.57
CA LEU A 37 45.22 36.89 21.67
C LEU A 37 45.56 35.78 20.67
N VAL A 38 46.83 35.64 20.28
CA VAL A 38 47.22 34.59 19.31
C VAL A 38 46.83 33.19 19.80
N PRO A 39 47.15 32.77 21.04
CA PRO A 39 46.80 31.42 21.50
C PRO A 39 45.29 31.09 21.46
N PRO A 40 44.37 31.91 22.02
CA PRO A 40 42.94 31.59 21.98
C PRO A 40 42.37 31.68 20.56
N LEU A 41 42.89 32.56 19.69
CA LEU A 41 42.44 32.63 18.29
C LEU A 41 42.88 31.40 17.49
N SER A 42 44.08 30.87 17.71
CA SER A 42 44.50 29.61 17.08
C SER A 42 43.62 28.43 17.50
N LEU A 43 43.25 28.35 18.79
CA LEU A 43 42.29 27.33 19.26
C LEU A 43 40.91 27.47 18.60
N LEU A 44 40.47 28.71 18.34
CA LEU A 44 39.21 28.96 17.63
C LEU A 44 39.28 28.50 16.16
N GLU A 45 40.41 28.77 15.48
CA GLU A 45 40.63 28.31 14.10
C GLU A 45 40.62 26.79 14.00
N GLU A 46 41.26 26.10 14.96
CA GLU A 46 41.23 24.64 15.07
C GLU A 46 39.81 24.11 15.29
N ALA A 47 39.07 24.70 16.23
CA ALA A 47 37.68 24.32 16.52
C ALA A 47 36.75 24.58 15.32
N GLU A 48 36.96 25.67 14.56
CA GLU A 48 36.19 25.95 13.35
C GLU A 48 36.49 24.91 12.25
N ALA A 49 37.76 24.54 12.08
CA ALA A 49 38.17 23.50 11.14
C ALA A 49 37.57 22.14 11.50
N GLU A 50 37.59 21.76 12.79
CA GLU A 50 36.97 20.54 13.29
C GLU A 50 35.45 20.55 13.05
N ALA A 51 34.76 21.63 13.43
CA ALA A 51 33.33 21.76 13.22
C ALA A 51 32.93 21.68 11.74
N ARG A 52 33.76 22.24 10.85
CA ARG A 52 33.56 22.12 9.40
C ARG A 52 33.72 20.67 8.94
N GLY A 53 34.76 19.97 9.40
CA GLY A 53 34.98 18.56 9.12
C GLY A 53 33.81 17.67 9.55
N ILE A 54 33.29 17.88 10.76
CA ILE A 54 32.14 17.15 11.29
C ILE A 54 30.89 17.38 10.42
N ARG A 55 30.62 18.63 10.02
CA ARG A 55 29.47 18.94 9.14
C ARG A 55 29.59 18.29 7.77
N ASP A 56 30.78 18.30 7.17
CA ASP A 56 31.01 17.69 5.87
C ASP A 56 30.85 16.17 5.91
N GLU A 57 31.37 15.52 6.96
CA GLU A 57 31.19 14.09 7.19
C GLU A 57 29.72 13.72 7.44
N ALA A 58 29.02 14.49 8.25
CA ALA A 58 27.59 14.31 8.48
C ALA A 58 26.79 14.44 7.18
N ALA A 59 27.11 15.42 6.34
CA ALA A 59 26.46 15.61 5.04
C ALA A 59 26.70 14.43 4.10
N ARG A 60 27.94 13.93 4.01
CA ARG A 60 28.28 12.73 3.22
C ARG A 60 27.54 11.50 3.72
N THR A 61 27.54 11.27 5.02
CA THR A 61 26.86 10.12 5.65
C THR A 61 25.35 10.19 5.41
N ALA A 62 24.74 11.37 5.56
CA ALA A 62 23.32 11.56 5.29
C ALA A 62 22.97 11.32 3.81
N ALA A 63 23.82 11.77 2.89
CA ALA A 63 23.65 11.51 1.46
C ALA A 63 23.73 10.02 1.13
N GLU A 64 24.68 9.29 1.70
CA GLU A 64 24.78 7.84 1.47
C GLU A 64 23.57 7.09 2.05
N ARG A 65 23.14 7.44 3.27
CA ARG A 65 21.94 6.86 3.86
C ARG A 65 20.70 7.10 3.01
N ARG A 66 20.53 8.29 2.43
CA ARG A 66 19.42 8.58 1.50
C ARG A 66 19.48 7.69 0.27
N ARG A 67 20.65 7.56 -0.37
CA ARG A 67 20.83 6.70 -1.55
C ARG A 67 20.54 5.23 -1.24
N VAL A 68 20.97 4.73 -0.08
CA VAL A 68 20.67 3.36 0.37
C VAL A 68 19.15 3.19 0.56
N ALA A 69 18.50 4.15 1.22
CA ALA A 69 17.07 4.10 1.47
C ALA A 69 16.25 4.18 0.17
N GLU A 70 16.66 5.01 -0.79
CA GLU A 70 16.04 5.10 -2.13
C GLU A 70 16.12 3.75 -2.86
N ARG A 71 17.30 3.12 -2.92
CA ARG A 71 17.45 1.79 -3.54
C ARG A 71 16.58 0.74 -2.85
N GLN A 72 16.54 0.73 -1.52
CA GLN A 72 15.70 -0.20 -0.77
C GLN A 72 14.20 0.03 -1.04
N ALA A 73 13.76 1.29 -1.16
CA ALA A 73 12.38 1.62 -1.49
C ALA A 73 12.02 1.14 -2.90
N GLU A 74 12.90 1.36 -3.89
CA GLU A 74 12.74 0.86 -5.26
C GLU A 74 12.60 -0.68 -5.26
N GLU A 75 13.50 -1.40 -4.60
CA GLU A 75 13.44 -2.86 -4.49
C GLU A 75 12.15 -3.36 -3.82
N ILE A 76 11.63 -2.63 -2.82
CA ILE A 76 10.37 -2.98 -2.16
C ILE A 76 9.21 -2.82 -3.14
N VAL A 77 9.16 -1.71 -3.88
CA VAL A 77 8.11 -1.42 -4.87
C VAL A 77 8.15 -2.44 -6.02
N GLU A 78 9.33 -2.75 -6.55
CA GLU A 78 9.50 -3.77 -7.58
C GLU A 78 9.00 -5.15 -7.12
N ARG A 79 9.40 -5.57 -5.92
CA ARG A 79 8.92 -6.84 -5.34
C ARG A 79 7.41 -6.84 -5.11
N ALA A 80 6.85 -5.74 -4.60
CA ALA A 80 5.42 -5.62 -4.37
C ALA A 80 4.62 -5.67 -5.68
N THR A 81 5.08 -4.98 -6.72
CA THR A 81 4.43 -4.97 -8.04
C THR A 81 4.50 -6.33 -8.71
N ALA A 82 5.64 -7.02 -8.64
CA ALA A 82 5.79 -8.39 -9.15
C ALA A 82 4.83 -9.36 -8.44
N ARG A 83 4.78 -9.34 -7.10
CA ARG A 83 3.85 -10.16 -6.30
C ARG A 83 2.38 -9.85 -6.62
N ALA A 84 2.04 -8.57 -6.78
CA ALA A 84 0.68 -8.18 -7.13
C ALA A 84 0.27 -8.70 -8.52
N ARG A 85 1.17 -8.69 -9.50
CA ARG A 85 0.91 -9.27 -10.83
C ARG A 85 0.69 -10.78 -10.76
N ASP A 86 1.56 -11.50 -10.04
CA ASP A 86 1.43 -12.95 -9.85
C ASP A 86 0.12 -13.31 -9.15
N LEU A 87 -0.22 -12.62 -8.06
CA LEU A 87 -1.49 -12.84 -7.36
C LEU A 87 -2.70 -12.61 -8.26
N ARG A 88 -2.71 -11.52 -9.05
CA ARG A 88 -3.81 -11.26 -10.00
C ARG A 88 -3.92 -12.37 -11.05
N ALA A 89 -2.80 -12.83 -11.59
CA ALA A 89 -2.80 -13.91 -12.57
C ALA A 89 -3.35 -15.22 -11.98
N ARG A 90 -2.91 -15.61 -10.79
CA ARG A 90 -3.40 -16.81 -10.08
C ARG A 90 -4.89 -16.71 -9.75
N THR A 91 -5.34 -15.56 -9.24
CA THR A 91 -6.75 -15.34 -8.94
C THR A 91 -7.60 -15.38 -10.21
N ALA A 92 -7.17 -14.74 -11.28
CA ALA A 92 -7.89 -14.76 -12.56
C ALA A 92 -7.99 -16.19 -13.13
N ALA A 93 -6.90 -16.97 -13.06
CA ALA A 93 -6.91 -18.37 -13.48
C ALA A 93 -7.89 -19.21 -12.65
N ARG A 94 -7.89 -19.03 -11.33
CA ARG A 94 -8.83 -19.71 -10.43
C ARG A 94 -10.28 -19.37 -10.75
N VAL A 95 -10.59 -18.09 -10.91
CA VAL A 95 -11.96 -17.63 -11.23
C VAL A 95 -12.42 -18.18 -12.58
N ARG A 96 -11.55 -18.17 -13.60
CA ARG A 96 -11.85 -18.76 -14.91
C ARG A 96 -12.15 -20.26 -14.80
N HIS A 97 -11.30 -21.01 -14.10
CA HIS A 97 -11.51 -22.44 -13.93
C HIS A 97 -12.81 -22.77 -13.19
N GLN A 98 -13.16 -21.98 -12.16
CA GLN A 98 -14.45 -22.12 -11.47
C GLN A 98 -15.64 -21.80 -12.38
N ALA A 99 -15.53 -20.76 -13.21
CA ALA A 99 -16.57 -20.40 -14.16
C ALA A 99 -16.75 -21.46 -15.25
N GLU A 100 -15.66 -22.02 -15.77
CA GLU A 100 -15.68 -23.13 -16.73
C GLU A 100 -16.33 -24.38 -16.15
N ALA A 101 -15.97 -24.75 -14.91
CA ALA A 101 -16.58 -25.89 -14.23
C ALA A 101 -18.09 -25.69 -13.98
N ALA A 102 -18.50 -24.47 -13.58
CA ALA A 102 -19.90 -24.14 -13.39
C ALA A 102 -20.68 -24.18 -14.72
N ALA A 103 -20.08 -23.67 -15.81
CA ALA A 103 -20.69 -23.70 -17.14
C ALA A 103 -20.86 -25.14 -17.64
N ALA A 104 -19.85 -26.00 -17.47
CA ALA A 104 -19.93 -27.42 -17.83
C ALA A 104 -21.05 -28.14 -17.05
N ALA A 105 -21.12 -27.92 -15.72
CA ALA A 105 -22.18 -28.52 -14.91
C ALA A 105 -23.59 -28.06 -15.32
N LEU A 106 -23.73 -26.81 -15.77
CA LEU A 106 -24.99 -26.24 -16.24
C LEU A 106 -25.40 -26.83 -17.60
N LEU A 107 -24.45 -27.04 -18.51
CA LEU A 107 -24.68 -27.74 -19.78
C LEU A 107 -25.10 -29.19 -19.53
N ASP A 108 -24.40 -29.93 -18.68
CA ASP A 108 -24.75 -31.31 -18.33
C ASP A 108 -26.15 -31.41 -17.69
N ALA A 109 -26.56 -30.41 -16.91
CA ALA A 109 -27.91 -30.33 -16.37
C ALA A 109 -28.95 -30.07 -17.47
N ALA A 110 -28.69 -29.10 -18.35
CA ALA A 110 -29.58 -28.77 -19.46
C ALA A 110 -29.77 -29.96 -20.43
N GLU A 111 -28.71 -30.70 -20.76
CA GLU A 111 -28.78 -31.89 -21.61
C GLU A 111 -29.65 -32.99 -21.01
N ARG A 112 -29.54 -33.20 -19.69
CA ARG A 112 -30.39 -34.14 -18.95
C ARG A 112 -31.85 -33.69 -18.97
N GLU A 113 -32.11 -32.40 -18.79
CA GLU A 113 -33.47 -31.84 -18.86
C GLU A 113 -34.08 -31.98 -20.26
N VAL A 114 -33.33 -31.64 -21.31
CA VAL A 114 -33.76 -31.81 -22.71
C VAL A 114 -34.11 -33.28 -22.98
N SER A 115 -33.25 -34.20 -22.54
CA SER A 115 -33.49 -35.64 -22.68
C SER A 115 -34.76 -36.06 -21.94
N ALA A 116 -34.97 -35.59 -20.71
CA ALA A 116 -36.17 -35.90 -19.93
C ALA A 116 -37.45 -35.34 -20.57
N VAL A 117 -37.41 -34.11 -21.10
CA VAL A 117 -38.54 -33.49 -21.84
C VAL A 117 -38.86 -34.29 -23.09
N ARG A 118 -37.84 -34.67 -23.86
CA ARG A 118 -38.01 -35.48 -25.08
C ARG A 118 -38.64 -36.83 -24.78
N SER A 119 -38.12 -37.57 -23.82
CA SER A 119 -38.70 -38.86 -23.41
C SER A 119 -40.16 -38.73 -22.96
N ARG A 120 -40.48 -37.66 -22.22
CA ARG A 120 -41.87 -37.39 -21.80
C ARG A 120 -42.78 -37.04 -22.97
N ALA A 121 -42.28 -36.26 -23.94
CA ALA A 121 -43.01 -35.93 -25.15
C ALA A 121 -43.28 -37.19 -25.97
N GLU A 122 -42.26 -38.02 -26.22
CA GLU A 122 -42.38 -39.30 -26.93
C GLU A 122 -43.38 -40.24 -26.27
N ALA A 123 -43.36 -40.34 -24.93
CA ALA A 123 -44.32 -41.17 -24.19
C ALA A 123 -45.79 -40.69 -24.28
N ARG A 124 -46.02 -39.37 -24.42
CA ARG A 124 -47.36 -38.77 -24.43
C ARG A 124 -47.91 -38.51 -25.83
N MET A 125 -47.04 -38.41 -26.84
CA MET A 125 -47.41 -38.01 -28.20
C MET A 125 -48.47 -38.92 -28.83
N PRO A 126 -48.40 -40.27 -28.74
CA PRO A 126 -49.39 -41.13 -29.38
C PRO A 126 -50.82 -40.86 -28.89
N ALA A 127 -51.01 -40.79 -27.57
CA ALA A 127 -52.32 -40.53 -26.98
C ALA A 127 -52.88 -39.13 -27.34
N LEU A 128 -52.01 -38.13 -27.48
CA LEU A 128 -52.41 -36.79 -27.93
C LEU A 128 -52.80 -36.80 -29.41
N LEU A 129 -52.04 -37.48 -30.26
CA LEU A 129 -52.35 -37.63 -31.69
C LEU A 129 -53.66 -38.40 -31.90
N ASP A 130 -53.90 -39.49 -31.17
CA ASP A 130 -55.15 -40.24 -31.23
C ASP A 130 -56.35 -39.38 -30.86
N ARG A 131 -56.19 -38.54 -29.84
CA ARG A 131 -57.23 -37.59 -29.42
C ARG A 131 -57.52 -36.54 -30.49
N VAL A 132 -56.48 -35.96 -31.10
CA VAL A 132 -56.63 -34.98 -32.18
C VAL A 132 -57.28 -35.63 -33.41
N ALA A 133 -56.83 -36.82 -33.80
CA ALA A 133 -57.41 -37.57 -34.93
C ALA A 133 -58.90 -37.85 -34.72
N ARG A 134 -59.31 -38.22 -33.50
CA ARG A 134 -60.73 -38.41 -33.16
C ARG A 134 -61.54 -37.13 -33.29
N LEU A 135 -61.05 -36.02 -32.74
CA LEU A 135 -61.73 -34.72 -32.84
C LEU A 135 -61.88 -34.25 -34.29
N VAL A 136 -60.85 -34.46 -35.12
CA VAL A 136 -60.91 -34.13 -36.55
C VAL A 136 -61.90 -35.03 -37.28
N ALA A 137 -61.93 -36.34 -36.99
CA ALA A 137 -62.89 -37.26 -37.58
C ALA A 137 -64.34 -36.90 -37.25
N GLU A 138 -64.60 -36.48 -36.01
CA GLU A 138 -65.89 -35.97 -35.55
C GLU A 138 -66.30 -34.69 -36.31
N ASP A 139 -65.37 -33.75 -36.52
CA ASP A 139 -65.62 -32.47 -37.21
C ASP A 139 -65.96 -32.65 -38.71
N ILE A 140 -65.29 -33.59 -39.39
CA ILE A 140 -65.49 -33.86 -40.83
C ILE A 140 -66.63 -34.85 -41.12
N GLY A 141 -67.38 -35.29 -40.10
CA GLY A 141 -68.53 -36.20 -40.27
C GLY A 141 -68.17 -37.64 -40.63
N MET A 142 -66.94 -38.09 -40.33
CA MET A 142 -66.54 -39.49 -40.49
C MET A 142 -67.02 -40.33 -39.30
N PRO A 143 -67.61 -41.52 -39.50
CA PRO A 143 -67.96 -42.41 -38.40
C PRO A 143 -66.68 -42.94 -37.72
N SER A 144 -66.55 -42.74 -36.40
CA SER A 144 -65.43 -43.27 -35.60
C SER A 144 -65.34 -44.80 -35.72
N ALA A 145 -64.16 -45.33 -36.05
CA ALA A 145 -63.91 -46.76 -36.07
C ALA A 145 -64.04 -47.37 -34.65
N PRO A 146 -64.67 -48.54 -34.49
CA PRO A 146 -64.85 -49.17 -33.18
C PRO A 146 -63.49 -49.67 -32.63
N GLY A 147 -63.20 -49.26 -31.39
CA GLY A 147 -61.93 -49.49 -30.71
C GLY A 147 -61.56 -50.97 -30.54
N ALA A 148 -60.29 -51.28 -30.79
CA ALA A 148 -59.67 -52.53 -30.37
C ALA A 148 -59.61 -52.57 -28.84
N GLY A 149 -60.29 -53.55 -28.25
CA GLY A 149 -60.45 -53.72 -26.81
C GLY A 149 -59.13 -53.90 -26.06
N GLY A 150 -59.10 -53.37 -24.84
CA GLY A 150 -58.07 -53.68 -23.85
C GLY A 150 -58.21 -55.13 -23.34
N PRO A 151 -57.10 -55.82 -23.03
CA PRO A 151 -57.16 -57.13 -22.38
C PRO A 151 -57.41 -56.95 -20.87
N GLY A 152 -58.27 -57.81 -20.36
CA GLY A 152 -58.89 -57.72 -19.04
C GLY A 152 -57.94 -57.92 -17.85
N THR A 153 -58.38 -57.35 -16.74
CA THR A 153 -58.04 -57.71 -15.37
C THR A 153 -58.31 -59.20 -15.10
N PRO A 154 -57.36 -59.95 -14.51
CA PRO A 154 -57.68 -61.17 -13.80
C PRO A 154 -57.36 -61.05 -12.30
N GLY A 155 -58.40 -61.21 -11.48
CA GLY A 155 -58.41 -62.09 -10.31
C GLY A 155 -57.39 -61.86 -9.19
N HIS A 156 -57.85 -61.21 -8.13
CA HIS A 156 -57.37 -61.46 -6.76
C HIS A 156 -57.73 -62.91 -6.33
N PRO A 157 -56.82 -63.62 -5.67
CA PRO A 157 -57.24 -64.57 -4.62
C PRO A 157 -56.78 -64.11 -3.24
N GLU A 158 -57.71 -64.19 -2.28
CA GLU A 158 -57.51 -64.00 -0.84
C GLU A 158 -56.81 -65.19 -0.17
N GLY A 159 -55.84 -64.89 0.70
CA GLY A 159 -55.59 -65.55 2.00
C GLY A 159 -54.63 -66.77 2.04
N PRO A 160 -54.07 -67.14 3.23
CA PRO A 160 -54.31 -66.61 4.58
C PRO A 160 -53.04 -66.18 5.38
N ARG A 161 -53.31 -65.53 6.52
CA ARG A 161 -52.38 -65.11 7.60
C ARG A 161 -51.80 -66.28 8.40
N LYS A 162 -50.54 -66.18 8.90
CA LYS A 162 -50.07 -66.56 10.27
C LYS A 162 -48.68 -65.92 10.56
N ARG A 163 -48.56 -65.03 11.57
CA ARG A 163 -47.88 -65.18 12.90
C ARG A 163 -46.39 -65.53 12.79
N GLY A 164 -45.41 -64.65 13.10
CA GLY A 164 -44.99 -64.17 14.44
C GLY A 164 -44.07 -65.21 15.12
N PRO A 165 -43.05 -64.89 15.95
CA PRO A 165 -42.68 -63.62 16.59
C PRO A 165 -41.45 -62.92 15.97
#